data_AF-A0A7S1TQV5-F1
#
_entry.id   AF-A0A7S1TQV5-F1
#
_cell.length_a   1.000
_cell.length_b   1.000
_cell.length_c   1.000
_cell.angle_alpha   90.00
_cell.angle_beta   90.00
_cell.angle_gamma   90.00
#
_symmetry.space_group_name_H-M   'P 1'
#
loop_
_entity.id
_entity.type
_entity.pdbx_description
1 polymer ?
#
loop_
_entity_poly.entity_id
_entity_poly.type
_entity_poly.pdbx_seq_one_letter_code
_entity_poly.pdbx_strand_id
1 'polypeptide(L)'
;RRRRWGNGGRGRPASSLLQRRLLFGPYADDLPKPPSFVGGGIGMEKVPGAAAEFTFTWSEAFRALDARYKAIRASHDPNELAIFVGTAGAAHPEALLQIAMVCAHTAQPERAAELVRRCLVVYEAAQLEAFRPALARGAARVPYAREENRTLFTALFRHAQLSQMGGASGAALEVTKLLLQLAPGEDPTCSWLAYDVYALAARAGAMDGLPALMRLHDAPVRLQPLQGAGAA
;
A
#
# COMPACT_ATOMS: atom_id res chain seq x y z
N ARG A 1 -39.13 -34.26 0.30
CA ARG A 1 -38.44 -35.38 -0.39
C ARG A 1 -37.76 -34.83 -1.64
N ARG A 2 -36.42 -35.02 -1.75
CA ARG A 2 -35.58 -35.30 -2.95
C ARG A 2 -35.84 -34.47 -4.24
N ARG A 3 -34.88 -33.66 -4.72
CA ARG A 3 -33.79 -33.99 -5.71
C ARG A 3 -34.38 -34.39 -7.10
N ARG A 4 -33.88 -34.02 -8.30
CA ARG A 4 -32.61 -33.44 -8.75
C ARG A 4 -32.60 -33.33 -10.31
N TRP A 5 -32.23 -32.15 -10.83
CA TRP A 5 -31.29 -31.82 -11.93
C TRP A 5 -31.47 -32.22 -13.41
N GLY A 6 -30.98 -31.31 -14.27
CA GLY A 6 -30.32 -31.52 -15.57
C GLY A 6 -30.99 -30.68 -16.67
N ASN A 7 -30.37 -29.84 -17.49
CA ASN A 7 -29.01 -29.73 -18.06
C ASN A 7 -28.99 -28.32 -18.75
N GLY A 8 -27.96 -27.49 -18.86
CA GLY A 8 -26.54 -27.73 -19.05
C GLY A 8 -26.02 -26.81 -20.15
N GLY A 9 -26.01 -25.49 -19.90
CA GLY A 9 -25.33 -24.51 -20.76
C GLY A 9 -23.89 -24.35 -20.31
N ARG A 10 -22.95 -25.04 -20.99
CA ARG A 10 -21.51 -24.98 -20.72
C ARG A 10 -20.96 -23.60 -21.08
N GLY A 11 -20.92 -22.70 -20.10
CA GLY A 11 -20.03 -21.54 -20.12
C GLY A 11 -18.58 -22.02 -20.04
N ARG A 12 -17.79 -21.72 -21.06
CA ARG A 12 -16.32 -21.91 -21.06
C ARG A 12 -15.72 -21.13 -19.89
N PRO A 13 -14.88 -21.73 -19.02
CA PRO A 13 -14.16 -20.94 -18.02
C PRO A 13 -13.04 -20.18 -18.74
N ALA A 14 -13.26 -18.91 -19.04
CA ALA A 14 -12.22 -18.03 -19.51
C ALA A 14 -11.29 -17.66 -18.34
N SER A 15 -10.10 -18.27 -18.34
CA SER A 15 -8.88 -17.86 -17.64
C SER A 15 -8.89 -17.88 -16.10
N SER A 16 -8.78 -19.09 -15.53
CA SER A 16 -8.29 -19.36 -14.17
C SER A 16 -6.81 -19.01 -13.94
N LEU A 17 -6.20 -18.16 -14.77
CA LEU A 17 -4.80 -17.71 -14.65
C LEU A 17 -4.68 -16.26 -14.18
N LEU A 18 -5.80 -15.53 -14.10
CA LEU A 18 -5.87 -14.10 -13.76
C LEU A 18 -6.59 -13.81 -12.45
N GLN A 19 -6.79 -14.81 -11.59
CA GLN A 19 -6.64 -14.58 -10.15
C GLN A 19 -5.15 -14.30 -9.89
N ARG A 20 -4.63 -13.19 -10.44
CA ARG A 20 -3.43 -12.55 -9.89
C ARG A 20 -3.76 -12.41 -8.41
N ARG A 21 -3.08 -13.17 -7.53
CA ARG A 21 -3.25 -13.11 -6.08
C ARG A 21 -2.96 -11.67 -5.65
N LEU A 22 -3.98 -10.81 -5.66
CA LEU A 22 -3.82 -9.40 -5.34
C LEU A 22 -3.34 -9.33 -3.90
N LEU A 23 -2.20 -8.68 -3.66
CA LEU A 23 -1.58 -8.56 -2.34
C LEU A 23 -2.53 -7.87 -1.36
N PHE A 24 -3.43 -7.02 -1.86
CA PHE A 24 -4.36 -6.23 -1.05
C PHE A 24 -5.84 -6.59 -1.29
N GLY A 25 -6.11 -7.75 -1.90
CA GLY A 25 -7.46 -8.31 -2.08
C GLY A 25 -8.14 -7.96 -3.42
N PRO A 26 -9.26 -8.62 -3.75
CA PRO A 26 -10.01 -8.37 -4.98
C PRO A 26 -10.62 -6.97 -5.00
N TYR A 27 -10.82 -6.43 -6.20
CA TYR A 27 -11.72 -5.30 -6.41
C TYR A 27 -13.07 -5.62 -5.77
N ALA A 28 -13.64 -4.68 -5.00
CA ALA A 28 -15.07 -4.79 -4.74
C ALA A 28 -15.79 -4.72 -6.09
N ASP A 29 -16.77 -5.60 -6.31
CA ASP A 29 -17.38 -5.84 -7.63
C ASP A 29 -18.03 -4.60 -8.26
N ASP A 30 -18.30 -3.57 -7.44
CA ASP A 30 -18.92 -2.30 -7.82
C ASP A 30 -17.93 -1.24 -8.32
N LEU A 31 -16.61 -1.49 -8.25
CA LEU A 31 -15.60 -0.46 -8.54
C LEU A 31 -15.06 -0.49 -9.98
N PRO A 32 -14.86 0.69 -10.61
CA PRO A 32 -14.23 0.76 -11.91
C PRO A 32 -12.78 0.30 -11.80
N LYS A 33 -12.38 -0.59 -12.71
CA LYS A 33 -10.99 -1.07 -12.79
C LYS A 33 -10.06 0.11 -13.12
N PRO A 34 -8.89 0.21 -12.50
CA PRO A 34 -7.92 1.26 -12.80
C PRO A 34 -7.49 1.15 -14.26
N PRO A 35 -7.30 2.29 -14.95
CA PRO A 35 -6.85 2.29 -16.34
C PRO A 35 -5.46 1.68 -16.43
N SER A 36 -5.21 0.91 -17.49
CA SER A 36 -3.86 0.46 -17.83
C SER A 36 -3.01 1.64 -18.30
N PHE A 37 -1.69 1.48 -18.41
CA PHE A 37 -0.80 2.52 -18.93
C PHE A 37 -1.23 3.03 -20.31
N VAL A 38 -1.60 2.14 -21.24
CA VAL A 38 -2.11 2.50 -22.58
C VAL A 38 -3.47 3.21 -22.49
N GLY A 39 -4.28 2.85 -21.50
CA GLY A 39 -5.55 3.50 -21.20
C GLY A 39 -5.45 4.81 -20.43
N GLY A 40 -4.24 5.39 -20.29
CA GLY A 40 -4.04 6.66 -19.59
C GLY A 40 -3.80 6.54 -18.09
N GLY A 41 -3.42 5.36 -17.61
CA GLY A 41 -3.10 5.09 -16.20
C GLY A 41 -1.61 5.14 -15.86
N ILE A 42 -1.28 4.40 -14.80
CA ILE A 42 0.08 4.22 -14.27
C ILE A 42 0.67 2.93 -14.83
N GLY A 43 1.98 2.92 -15.03
CA GLY A 43 2.77 1.77 -15.44
C GLY A 43 3.96 1.58 -14.53
N MET A 44 4.75 0.55 -14.80
CA MET A 44 5.98 0.27 -14.07
C MET A 44 7.06 -0.13 -15.08
N GLU A 45 8.29 0.31 -14.82
CA GLU A 45 9.47 -0.06 -15.61
C GLU A 45 10.59 -0.57 -14.69
N LYS A 46 11.49 -1.38 -15.25
CA LYS A 46 12.73 -1.80 -14.57
C LYS A 46 13.80 -0.76 -14.86
N VAL A 47 14.49 -0.29 -13.82
CA VAL A 47 15.57 0.69 -13.99
C VAL A 47 16.76 0.03 -14.72
N PRO A 48 17.21 0.59 -15.86
CA PRO A 48 18.37 0.06 -16.58
C PRO A 48 19.63 0.08 -15.71
N GLY A 49 20.42 -0.99 -15.75
CA GLY A 49 21.68 -1.10 -15.00
C GLY A 49 21.55 -1.52 -13.54
N ALA A 50 20.34 -1.56 -12.98
CA ALA A 50 20.09 -2.08 -11.63
C ALA A 50 19.54 -3.51 -11.68
N ALA A 51 20.02 -4.39 -10.79
CA ALA A 51 19.69 -5.82 -10.84
C ALA A 51 18.19 -6.11 -10.64
N ALA A 52 17.53 -5.41 -9.72
CA ALA A 52 16.13 -5.61 -9.35
C ALA A 52 15.44 -4.33 -8.85
N GLU A 53 15.79 -3.19 -9.45
CA GLU A 53 15.16 -1.91 -9.14
C GLU A 53 14.05 -1.59 -10.16
N PHE A 54 12.94 -1.08 -9.64
CA PHE A 54 11.75 -0.77 -10.41
C PHE A 54 11.18 0.58 -10.02
N THR A 55 10.48 1.20 -10.94
CA THR A 55 9.88 2.53 -10.75
C THR A 55 8.53 2.59 -11.45
N PHE A 56 7.61 3.34 -10.85
CA PHE A 56 6.35 3.67 -11.51
C PHE A 56 6.56 4.77 -12.54
N THR A 57 5.73 4.74 -13.57
CA THR A 57 5.72 5.71 -14.67
C THR A 57 4.30 6.16 -14.94
N TRP A 58 4.14 7.42 -15.34
CA TRP A 58 2.84 8.01 -15.65
C TRP A 58 2.71 8.23 -17.14
N SER A 59 1.58 7.80 -17.71
CA SER A 59 1.19 8.17 -19.07
C SER A 59 0.92 9.68 -19.16
N GLU A 60 0.95 10.24 -20.38
CA GLU A 60 0.65 11.67 -20.58
C GLU A 60 -0.75 12.05 -20.09
N ALA A 61 -1.75 11.19 -20.32
CA ALA A 61 -3.10 11.39 -19.82
C ALA A 61 -3.13 11.41 -18.28
N PHE A 62 -2.38 10.53 -17.62
CA PHE A 62 -2.26 10.55 -16.16
C PHE A 62 -1.56 11.82 -15.66
N ARG A 63 -0.50 12.28 -16.35
CA ARG A 63 0.17 13.55 -16.00
C ARG A 63 -0.78 14.75 -16.11
N ALA A 64 -1.63 14.79 -17.13
CA ALA A 64 -2.66 15.82 -17.25
C ALA A 64 -3.71 15.75 -16.13
N LEU A 65 -4.10 14.53 -15.73
CA LEU A 65 -4.98 14.30 -14.59
C LEU A 65 -4.35 14.76 -13.27
N ASP A 66 -3.06 14.45 -13.05
CA ASP A 66 -2.29 14.89 -11.88
C ASP A 66 -2.13 16.41 -11.81
N ALA A 67 -1.91 17.08 -12.94
CA ALA A 67 -1.89 18.54 -13.00
C ALA A 67 -3.22 19.17 -12.56
N ARG A 68 -4.35 18.58 -12.98
CA ARG A 68 -5.68 19.00 -12.51
C ARG A 68 -5.85 18.75 -11.02
N TYR A 69 -5.41 17.59 -10.53
CA TYR A 69 -5.43 17.29 -9.10
C TYR A 69 -4.61 18.30 -8.29
N LYS A 70 -3.41 18.68 -8.76
CA LYS A 70 -2.55 19.68 -8.11
C LYS A 70 -3.24 21.05 -7.97
N ALA A 71 -4.02 21.46 -8.98
CA ALA A 71 -4.82 22.68 -8.91
C ALA A 71 -5.92 22.60 -7.83
N ILE A 72 -6.62 21.46 -7.74
CA ILE A 72 -7.65 21.21 -6.71
C ILE A 72 -7.02 21.11 -5.32
N ARG A 73 -5.86 20.47 -5.20
CA ARG A 73 -5.13 20.38 -3.91
C ARG A 73 -4.76 21.77 -3.39
N ALA A 74 -4.45 22.72 -4.28
CA ALA A 74 -4.12 24.09 -3.93
C ALA A 74 -5.33 24.91 -3.46
N SER A 75 -6.56 24.54 -3.81
CA SER A 75 -7.77 25.22 -3.33
C SER A 75 -8.10 24.90 -1.86
N HIS A 76 -7.52 23.82 -1.32
CA HIS A 76 -7.76 23.34 0.05
C HIS A 76 -9.24 23.07 0.37
N ASP A 77 -10.11 22.89 -0.64
CA ASP A 77 -11.52 22.54 -0.44
C ASP A 77 -11.73 21.01 -0.53
N PRO A 78 -12.11 20.34 0.58
CA PRO A 78 -12.41 18.91 0.57
C PRO A 78 -13.57 18.53 -0.35
N ASN A 79 -14.51 19.44 -0.63
CA ASN A 79 -15.66 19.16 -1.49
C ASN A 79 -15.25 19.06 -2.96
N GLU A 80 -14.40 19.97 -3.44
CA GLU A 80 -13.85 19.89 -4.80
C GLU A 80 -13.06 18.60 -5.00
N LEU A 81 -12.27 18.21 -3.99
CA LEU A 81 -11.54 16.96 -4.00
C LEU A 81 -12.48 15.74 -4.04
N ALA A 82 -13.58 15.76 -3.29
CA ALA A 82 -14.56 14.68 -3.30
C ALA A 82 -15.25 14.55 -4.67
N ILE A 83 -15.62 15.68 -5.29
CA ILE A 83 -16.18 15.72 -6.65
C ILE A 83 -15.17 15.16 -7.67
N PHE A 84 -13.90 15.54 -7.55
CA PHE A 84 -12.83 15.04 -8.41
C PHE A 84 -12.70 13.52 -8.32
N VAL A 85 -12.61 12.96 -7.11
CA VAL A 85 -12.53 11.51 -6.90
C VAL A 85 -13.78 10.79 -7.42
N GLY A 86 -14.96 11.40 -7.29
CA GLY A 86 -16.22 10.82 -7.78
C GLY A 86 -16.42 10.86 -9.30
N THR A 87 -15.63 11.65 -10.04
CA THR A 87 -15.83 11.88 -11.49
C THR A 87 -14.65 11.40 -12.32
N ALA A 88 -13.55 12.16 -12.33
CA ALA A 88 -12.38 11.92 -13.17
C ALA A 88 -11.24 11.21 -12.43
N GLY A 89 -11.17 11.38 -11.11
CA GLY A 89 -10.05 10.98 -10.25
C GLY A 89 -10.23 9.65 -9.52
N ALA A 90 -11.16 8.79 -9.96
CA ALA A 90 -11.51 7.55 -9.25
C ALA A 90 -10.32 6.60 -9.03
N ALA A 91 -9.32 6.65 -9.91
CA ALA A 91 -8.08 5.86 -9.82
C ALA A 91 -6.83 6.72 -9.53
N HIS A 92 -7.00 7.99 -9.15
CA HIS A 92 -5.86 8.87 -8.86
C HIS A 92 -5.33 8.60 -7.43
N PRO A 93 -4.12 8.03 -7.26
CA PRO A 93 -3.67 7.51 -5.97
C PRO A 93 -3.56 8.58 -4.87
N GLU A 94 -3.04 9.77 -5.19
CA GLU A 94 -2.84 10.82 -4.17
C GLU A 94 -4.18 11.43 -3.71
N ALA A 95 -5.06 11.79 -4.65
CA ALA A 95 -6.43 12.21 -4.36
C ALA A 95 -7.20 11.20 -3.48
N LEU A 96 -7.09 9.89 -3.78
CA LEU A 96 -7.69 8.82 -2.96
C LEU A 96 -7.14 8.84 -1.52
N LEU A 97 -5.82 9.01 -1.34
CA LEU A 97 -5.23 9.12 0.00
C LEU A 97 -5.69 10.38 0.74
N GLN A 98 -5.78 11.52 0.06
CA GLN A 98 -6.21 12.76 0.71
C GLN A 98 -7.66 12.65 1.20
N ILE A 99 -8.59 12.14 0.40
CA ILE A 99 -9.97 11.89 0.86
C ILE A 99 -9.99 10.82 1.95
N ALA A 100 -9.14 9.78 1.87
CA ALA A 100 -9.04 8.80 2.95
C ALA A 100 -8.67 9.45 4.29
N MET A 101 -7.77 10.44 4.27
CA MET A 101 -7.42 11.20 5.48
C MET A 101 -8.56 12.07 5.98
N VAL A 102 -9.33 12.70 5.09
CA VAL A 102 -10.56 13.40 5.50
C VAL A 102 -11.55 12.43 6.16
N CYS A 103 -11.81 11.28 5.54
CA CYS A 103 -12.71 10.25 6.08
C CYS A 103 -12.25 9.71 7.45
N ALA A 104 -10.94 9.56 7.65
CA ALA A 104 -10.39 9.11 8.93
C ALA A 104 -10.67 10.13 10.06
N HIS A 105 -10.64 11.44 9.77
CA HIS A 105 -10.98 12.48 10.74
C HIS A 105 -12.49 12.60 10.98
N THR A 106 -13.33 12.33 9.97
CA THR A 106 -14.80 12.43 10.07
C THR A 106 -15.46 11.15 10.62
N ALA A 107 -14.77 10.41 11.48
CA ALA A 107 -15.25 9.16 12.09
C ALA A 107 -15.75 8.08 11.09
N GLN A 108 -15.18 8.02 9.88
CA GLN A 108 -15.46 7.00 8.87
C GLN A 108 -14.21 6.16 8.55
N PRO A 109 -13.67 5.39 9.53
CA PRO A 109 -12.42 4.64 9.36
C PRO A 109 -12.53 3.52 8.33
N GLU A 110 -13.69 2.88 8.17
CA GLU A 110 -13.89 1.82 7.18
C GLU A 110 -13.75 2.36 5.75
N ARG A 111 -14.37 3.52 5.48
CA ARG A 111 -14.28 4.21 4.20
C ARG A 111 -12.85 4.68 3.91
N ALA A 112 -12.15 5.17 4.93
CA ALA A 112 -10.73 5.51 4.82
C ALA A 112 -9.89 4.29 4.43
N ALA A 113 -10.08 3.15 5.11
CA ALA A 113 -9.36 1.91 4.81
C ALA A 113 -9.66 1.41 3.40
N GLU A 114 -10.89 1.55 2.92
CA GLU A 114 -11.25 1.21 1.55
C GLU A 114 -10.57 2.10 0.52
N LEU A 115 -10.56 3.41 0.71
CA LEU A 115 -9.89 4.35 -0.20
C LEU A 115 -8.37 4.12 -0.27
N VAL A 116 -7.74 3.81 0.87
CA VAL A 116 -6.32 3.43 0.88
C VAL A 116 -6.09 2.11 0.14
N ARG A 117 -6.95 1.10 0.33
CA ARG A 117 -6.87 -0.16 -0.44
C ARG A 117 -7.03 0.10 -1.94
N ARG A 118 -7.98 0.94 -2.35
CA ARG A 118 -8.15 1.34 -3.75
C ARG A 118 -6.87 1.96 -4.31
N CYS A 119 -6.22 2.84 -3.56
CA CYS A 119 -4.93 3.42 -3.94
C CYS A 119 -3.86 2.34 -4.19
N LEU A 120 -3.72 1.36 -3.28
CA LEU A 120 -2.77 0.25 -3.43
C LEU A 120 -3.08 -0.64 -4.62
N VAL A 121 -4.36 -0.87 -4.89
CA VAL A 121 -4.81 -1.68 -6.03
C VAL A 121 -4.45 -1.01 -7.37
N VAL A 122 -4.49 0.32 -7.47
CA VAL A 122 -4.01 1.05 -8.66
C VAL A 122 -2.53 0.72 -8.93
N TYR A 123 -1.69 0.79 -7.89
CA TYR A 123 -0.27 0.44 -8.03
C TYR A 123 -0.07 -1.03 -8.35
N GLU A 124 -0.83 -1.93 -7.72
CA GLU A 124 -0.76 -3.36 -7.99
C GLU A 124 -1.15 -3.70 -9.44
N ALA A 125 -2.15 -3.03 -9.98
CA ALA A 125 -2.54 -3.18 -11.39
C ALA A 125 -1.42 -2.74 -12.35
N ALA A 126 -0.65 -1.72 -11.97
CA ALA A 126 0.46 -1.17 -12.75
C ALA A 126 1.75 -2.01 -12.65
N GLN A 127 1.85 -2.99 -11.75
CA GLN A 127 3.06 -3.79 -11.54
C GLN A 127 3.44 -4.64 -12.75
N LEU A 128 4.74 -4.61 -13.09
CA LEU A 128 5.35 -5.55 -14.04
C LEU A 128 5.33 -6.98 -13.51
N GLU A 129 5.18 -7.95 -14.40
CA GLU A 129 5.17 -9.37 -14.01
C GLU A 129 6.49 -9.82 -13.35
N ALA A 130 7.62 -9.22 -13.76
CA ALA A 130 8.94 -9.48 -13.16
C ALA A 130 9.10 -8.94 -11.73
N PHE A 131 8.24 -8.00 -11.30
CA PHE A 131 8.32 -7.40 -9.97
C PHE A 131 7.95 -8.40 -8.87
N ARG A 132 6.86 -9.15 -9.04
CA ARG A 132 6.35 -10.11 -8.05
C ARG A 132 7.37 -11.17 -7.61
N PRO A 133 8.06 -11.88 -8.52
CA PRO A 133 9.07 -12.85 -8.11
C PRO A 133 10.32 -12.19 -7.49
N ALA A 134 10.62 -10.93 -7.81
CA ALA A 134 11.68 -10.18 -7.14
C ALA A 134 11.27 -9.75 -5.73
N LEU A 135 9.99 -9.40 -5.55
CA LEU A 135 9.40 -9.05 -4.27
C LEU A 135 9.37 -10.25 -3.32
N ALA A 136 8.91 -11.41 -3.80
CA ALA A 136 8.88 -12.65 -3.03
C ALA A 136 10.27 -13.12 -2.56
N ARG A 137 11.34 -12.72 -3.26
CA ARG A 137 12.73 -13.05 -2.93
C ARG A 137 13.43 -12.01 -2.05
N GLY A 138 12.76 -10.96 -1.61
CA GLY A 138 13.43 -9.91 -0.81
C GLY A 138 14.27 -8.92 -1.64
N ALA A 139 14.30 -9.05 -2.98
CA ALA A 139 15.29 -8.40 -3.84
C ALA A 139 14.77 -7.15 -4.57
N ALA A 140 13.44 -6.99 -4.69
CA ALA A 140 12.86 -5.82 -5.35
C ALA A 140 13.18 -4.53 -4.59
N ARG A 141 13.59 -3.50 -5.33
CA ARG A 141 13.84 -2.14 -4.82
C ARG A 141 12.99 -1.13 -5.58
N VAL A 142 12.47 -0.14 -4.87
CA VAL A 142 11.73 0.98 -5.44
C VAL A 142 12.25 2.26 -4.79
N PRO A 143 12.99 3.11 -5.52
CA PRO A 143 13.64 4.29 -4.94
C PRO A 143 12.59 5.34 -4.54
N TYR A 144 12.62 5.83 -3.30
CA TYR A 144 11.67 6.84 -2.82
C TYR A 144 11.93 8.24 -3.41
N ALA A 145 13.16 8.51 -3.84
CA ALA A 145 13.55 9.79 -4.43
C ALA A 145 12.63 10.24 -5.59
N ARG A 146 12.11 9.29 -6.38
CA ARG A 146 11.21 9.55 -7.52
C ARG A 146 9.79 9.87 -7.05
N GLU A 147 9.21 10.95 -7.58
CA GLU A 147 7.88 11.44 -7.21
C GLU A 147 6.80 10.36 -7.41
N GLU A 148 6.88 9.62 -8.52
CA GLU A 148 5.92 8.58 -8.90
C GLU A 148 5.83 7.45 -7.87
N ASN A 149 6.90 7.23 -7.10
CA ASN A 149 6.97 6.16 -6.11
C ASN A 149 6.49 6.61 -4.72
N ARG A 150 6.59 7.90 -4.38
CA ARG A 150 6.34 8.41 -3.02
C ARG A 150 4.96 8.05 -2.49
N THR A 151 3.96 8.17 -3.35
CA THR A 151 2.57 7.92 -3.00
C THR A 151 2.31 6.45 -2.64
N LEU A 152 3.07 5.50 -3.21
CA LEU A 152 3.01 4.09 -2.80
C LEU A 152 3.46 3.91 -1.35
N PHE A 153 4.58 4.52 -0.94
CA PHE A 153 5.09 4.41 0.43
C PHE A 153 4.10 4.97 1.44
N THR A 154 3.54 6.15 1.16
CA THR A 154 2.49 6.74 1.99
C THR A 154 1.26 5.84 2.06
N ALA A 155 0.83 5.26 0.94
CA ALA A 155 -0.31 4.35 0.91
C ALA A 155 -0.08 3.08 1.74
N LEU A 156 1.09 2.44 1.61
CA LEU A 156 1.46 1.26 2.38
C LEU A 156 1.50 1.55 3.89
N PHE A 157 2.13 2.67 4.27
CA PHE A 157 2.20 3.09 5.66
C PHE A 157 0.81 3.34 6.26
N ARG A 158 -0.04 4.09 5.55
CA ARG A 158 -1.44 4.33 6.00
C ARG A 158 -2.24 3.04 6.06
N HIS A 159 -2.02 2.11 5.14
CA HIS A 159 -2.69 0.81 5.17
C HIS A 159 -2.27 -0.01 6.39
N ALA A 160 -0.99 -0.01 6.76
CA ALA A 160 -0.50 -0.67 7.97
C ALA A 160 -1.13 -0.05 9.23
N GLN A 161 -1.17 1.28 9.33
CA GLN A 161 -1.79 1.98 10.46
C GLN A 161 -3.28 1.65 10.62
N LEU A 162 -4.06 1.74 9.53
CA LEU A 162 -5.49 1.44 9.56
C LEU A 162 -5.75 -0.04 9.85
N SER A 163 -4.92 -0.95 9.33
CA SER A 163 -5.01 -2.38 9.63
C SER A 163 -4.75 -2.67 11.11
N GLN A 164 -3.77 -1.99 11.70
CA GLN A 164 -3.50 -2.11 13.13
C GLN A 164 -4.67 -1.61 13.97
N MET A 165 -5.23 -0.44 13.64
CA MET A 165 -6.41 0.09 14.32
C MET A 165 -7.63 -0.83 14.20
N GLY A 166 -7.77 -1.53 13.07
CA GLY A 166 -8.79 -2.55 12.85
C GLY A 166 -8.52 -3.90 13.54
N GLY A 167 -7.45 -4.03 14.33
CA GLY A 167 -7.10 -5.26 15.06
C GLY A 167 -6.36 -6.31 14.22
N ALA A 168 -5.99 -6.01 12.98
CA ALA A 168 -5.25 -6.91 12.09
C ALA A 168 -3.73 -6.68 12.19
N SER A 169 -3.17 -6.84 13.39
CA SER A 169 -1.76 -6.54 13.69
C SER A 169 -0.77 -7.36 12.85
N GLY A 170 -1.10 -8.61 12.52
CA GLY A 170 -0.28 -9.43 11.63
C GLY A 170 -0.18 -8.85 10.21
N ALA A 171 -1.29 -8.36 9.66
CA ALA A 171 -1.28 -7.70 8.35
C ALA A 171 -0.49 -6.40 8.39
N ALA A 172 -0.65 -5.59 9.44
CA ALA A 172 0.14 -4.37 9.64
C ALA A 172 1.65 -4.67 9.68
N LEU A 173 2.06 -5.73 10.37
CA LEU A 173 3.45 -6.16 10.43
C LEU A 173 3.99 -6.59 9.05
N GLU A 174 3.26 -7.42 8.31
CA GLU A 174 3.70 -7.88 6.98
C GLU A 174 3.79 -6.73 5.97
N VAL A 175 2.86 -5.78 6.02
CA VAL A 175 2.91 -4.56 5.19
C VAL A 175 4.11 -3.69 5.57
N THR A 176 4.44 -3.59 6.85
CA THR A 176 5.60 -2.84 7.32
C THR A 176 6.91 -3.50 6.88
N LYS A 177 7.01 -4.83 6.95
CA LYS A 177 8.15 -5.58 6.39
C LYS A 177 8.30 -5.34 4.89
N LEU A 178 7.19 -5.40 4.15
CA LEU A 178 7.15 -5.12 2.73
C LEU A 178 7.68 -3.71 2.43
N LEU A 179 7.21 -2.69 3.16
CA LEU A 179 7.65 -1.31 2.99
C LEU A 179 9.17 -1.16 3.21
N LEU A 180 9.69 -1.74 4.29
CA LEU A 180 11.13 -1.71 4.61
C LEU A 180 11.98 -2.46 3.57
N GLN A 181 11.43 -3.52 2.95
CA GLN A 181 12.10 -4.26 1.88
C GLN A 181 12.25 -3.43 0.59
N LEU A 182 11.30 -2.54 0.28
CA LEU A 182 11.31 -1.77 -0.97
C LEU A 182 12.43 -0.70 -0.98
N ALA A 183 12.71 -0.07 0.15
CA ALA A 183 13.74 0.95 0.31
C ALA A 183 14.57 0.69 1.59
N PRO A 184 15.47 -0.31 1.59
CA PRO A 184 16.28 -0.61 2.76
C PRO A 184 17.25 0.55 3.05
N GLY A 185 17.19 1.08 4.27
CA GLY A 185 18.10 2.11 4.77
C GLY A 185 17.60 3.56 4.63
N GLU A 186 16.68 3.86 3.71
CA GLU A 186 16.11 5.21 3.55
C GLU A 186 14.95 5.48 4.51
N ASP A 187 14.14 4.44 4.81
CA ASP A 187 12.93 4.49 5.65
C ASP A 187 12.16 5.84 5.63
N PRO A 188 11.63 6.25 4.46
CA PRO A 188 11.07 7.58 4.27
C PRO A 188 9.81 7.85 5.11
N THR A 189 9.13 6.80 5.58
CA THR A 189 7.93 6.90 6.41
C THR A 189 8.20 6.61 7.89
N CYS A 190 9.47 6.45 8.29
CA CYS A 190 9.85 6.08 9.67
C CYS A 190 9.16 4.80 10.16
N SER A 191 8.94 3.85 9.27
CA SER A 191 8.24 2.58 9.54
C SER A 191 8.95 1.70 10.55
N TRP A 192 10.27 1.89 10.75
CA TRP A 192 11.00 1.21 11.82
C TRP A 192 10.42 1.50 13.21
N LEU A 193 9.90 2.72 13.44
CA LEU A 193 9.33 3.13 14.73
C LEU A 193 7.99 2.46 15.07
N ALA A 194 7.31 1.90 14.06
CA ALA A 194 6.04 1.20 14.25
C ALA A 194 6.21 -0.33 14.22
N TYR A 195 7.37 -0.81 13.77
CA TYR A 195 7.63 -2.23 13.56
C TYR A 195 7.53 -3.06 14.85
N ASP A 196 8.15 -2.58 15.92
CA ASP A 196 8.17 -3.21 17.24
C ASP A 196 6.75 -3.29 17.84
N VAL A 197 5.99 -2.19 17.76
CA VAL A 197 4.60 -2.14 18.21
C VAL A 197 3.74 -3.16 17.46
N TYR A 198 3.90 -3.26 16.14
CA TYR A 198 3.14 -4.22 15.33
C TYR A 198 3.58 -5.66 15.58
N ALA A 199 4.88 -5.91 15.76
CA ALA A 199 5.41 -7.24 16.07
C ALA A 199 4.89 -7.76 17.41
N LEU A 200 4.93 -6.93 18.44
CA LEU A 200 4.39 -7.25 19.76
C LEU A 200 2.88 -7.47 19.72
N ALA A 201 2.13 -6.59 19.07
CA ALA A 201 0.68 -6.69 18.95
C ALA A 201 0.25 -7.95 18.17
N ALA A 202 1.00 -8.33 17.13
CA ALA A 202 0.75 -9.54 16.36
C ALA A 202 1.05 -10.84 17.14
N ARG A 203 1.60 -10.75 18.36
CA ARG A 203 2.08 -11.88 19.17
C ARG A 203 2.96 -12.84 18.36
N ALA A 204 3.65 -12.31 17.35
CA ALA A 204 4.62 -13.08 16.60
C ALA A 204 5.76 -13.37 17.57
N GLY A 205 5.83 -14.60 18.10
CA GLY A 205 6.86 -15.06 19.05
C GLY A 205 8.30 -14.98 18.51
N ALA A 206 8.44 -14.50 17.29
CA ALA A 206 9.68 -14.24 16.58
C ALA A 206 9.92 -12.73 16.54
N MET A 207 10.56 -12.21 17.58
CA MET A 207 11.45 -11.04 17.48
C MET A 207 12.69 -11.40 16.64
N ASP A 208 12.57 -12.20 15.58
CA ASP A 208 13.69 -12.66 14.73
C ASP A 208 14.38 -11.47 14.03
N GLY A 209 13.64 -10.37 13.85
CA GLY A 209 14.15 -9.10 13.35
C GLY A 209 14.77 -8.19 14.41
N LEU A 210 14.56 -8.41 15.71
CA LEU A 210 15.03 -7.53 16.79
C LEU A 210 16.57 -7.44 16.86
N PRO A 211 17.34 -8.54 16.69
CA PRO A 211 18.80 -8.44 16.61
C PRO A 211 19.31 -7.71 15.35
N ALA A 212 18.52 -7.69 14.28
CA ALA A 212 18.82 -6.89 13.09
C ALA A 212 18.43 -5.41 13.31
N LEU A 213 17.33 -5.16 14.03
CA LEU A 213 16.83 -3.85 14.45
C LEU A 213 17.81 -3.14 15.40
N MET A 214 18.39 -3.88 16.35
CA MET A 214 19.44 -3.37 17.25
C MET A 214 20.77 -3.10 16.52
N ARG A 215 21.10 -3.91 15.50
CA ARG A 215 22.32 -3.72 14.68
C ARG A 215 22.20 -2.56 13.68
N LEU A 216 20.99 -2.27 13.19
CA LEU A 216 20.75 -1.22 12.19
C LEU A 216 20.85 0.19 12.80
N HIS A 217 20.52 0.33 14.09
CA HIS A 217 20.53 1.63 14.76
C HIS A 217 21.87 2.02 15.40
N ASP A 218 22.86 1.11 15.43
CA ASP A 218 24.19 1.30 16.06
C ASP A 218 24.13 1.98 17.44
N ALA A 219 22.99 1.84 18.12
CA ALA A 219 22.66 2.62 19.30
C ALA A 219 23.17 1.85 20.51
N PRO A 220 24.16 2.37 21.26
CA PRO A 220 24.48 1.85 22.58
C PRO A 220 23.32 2.22 23.50
N VAL A 221 22.23 1.46 23.44
CA VAL A 221 21.08 1.63 24.34
C VAL A 221 21.53 1.18 25.72
N ARG A 222 22.14 2.09 26.49
CA ARG A 222 22.28 1.93 27.94
C ARG A 222 20.91 2.20 28.55
N LEU A 223 20.22 1.14 28.94
CA LEU A 223 19.00 1.26 29.73
C LEU A 223 19.36 1.88 31.09
N GLN A 224 19.11 3.18 31.22
CA GLN A 224 18.52 3.81 32.41
C GLN A 224 17.80 2.86 33.39
N PRO A 225 18.36 2.35 34.51
CA PRO A 225 17.50 1.80 35.55
C PRO A 225 16.47 2.87 35.95
N LEU A 226 15.20 2.49 36.04
CA LEU A 226 14.11 3.36 36.49
C LEU A 226 14.51 3.96 37.84
N GLN A 227 14.79 5.26 37.88
CA GLN A 227 14.99 5.97 39.14
C GLN A 227 13.64 5.99 39.87
N GLY A 228 13.48 5.11 40.86
CA GLY A 228 12.30 5.11 41.73
C GLY A 228 11.65 3.76 42.06
N ALA A 229 12.24 2.61 41.72
CA ALA A 229 11.78 1.31 42.24
C ALA A 229 12.54 0.89 43.53
N GLY A 230 12.78 1.86 44.41
CA GLY A 230 13.43 1.65 45.70
C GLY A 230 12.60 2.27 46.83
N ALA A 231 12.03 1.40 47.65
CA ALA A 231 11.46 1.65 48.97
C ALA A 231 10.18 2.53 49.05
N ALA A 232 9.03 1.85 49.00
CA ALA A 232 7.97 1.99 50.00
C ALA A 232 7.23 0.65 50.12
#